data_AF-A0A834K0D7-F1
#
_entry.id   AF-A0A834K0D7-F1
#
_cell.length_a   1.000
_cell.length_b   1.000
_cell.length_c   1.000
_cell.angle_alpha   90.00
_cell.angle_beta   90.00
_cell.angle_gamma   90.00
#
_symmetry.space_group_name_H-M   'P 1'
#
loop_
_entity.id
_entity.type
_entity.pdbx_description
1 polymer ?
#
loop_
_entity_poly.entity_id
_entity_poly.type
_entity_poly.pdbx_seq_one_letter_code
_entity_poly.pdbx_strand_id
1 'polypeptide(L)'
;MAPVLGVPPPPPPAPHMGPDGLILPRKPYNPCLTSTNHKDLRRELLFNQKIGRNVLNQKSELQRALEKQRENASRKEAERIREETFKDDPRTALQRAIEQRAKHIQIMQEQSQPTMIEPPNNLLITARAKLRPRTDSQ
;
A
#
# COMPACT_ATOMS: atom_id res chain seq x y z
N MET A 1 -50.69 23.91 48.49
CA MET A 1 -50.19 23.93 47.10
C MET A 1 -50.63 22.64 46.44
N ALA A 2 -51.40 22.70 45.35
CA ALA A 2 -51.89 21.49 44.67
C ALA A 2 -50.78 20.88 43.78
N PRO A 3 -50.66 19.54 43.70
CA PRO A 3 -49.65 18.91 42.86
C PRO A 3 -50.04 19.05 41.38
N VAL A 4 -49.08 19.50 40.56
CA VAL A 4 -49.17 19.47 39.10
C VAL A 4 -49.13 18.00 38.67
N LEU A 5 -50.29 17.44 38.33
CA LEU A 5 -50.38 16.15 37.66
C LEU A 5 -49.65 16.25 36.32
N GLY A 6 -48.49 15.60 36.22
CA GLY A 6 -47.71 15.51 34.99
C GLY A 6 -48.54 14.89 33.88
N VAL A 7 -48.55 15.52 32.71
CA VAL A 7 -49.22 14.98 31.51
C VAL A 7 -48.57 13.63 31.18
N PRO A 8 -49.36 12.55 31.00
CA PRO A 8 -48.82 11.24 30.64
C PRO A 8 -48.12 11.32 29.27
N PRO A 9 -47.00 10.58 29.08
CA PRO A 9 -46.30 10.57 27.82
C PRO A 9 -47.23 10.14 26.67
N PRO A 10 -47.08 10.71 25.46
CA PRO A 10 -47.92 10.37 24.33
C PRO A 10 -47.82 8.86 24.02
N PRO A 11 -48.92 8.20 23.64
CA PRO A 11 -48.91 6.79 23.29
C PRO A 11 -48.00 6.55 22.08
N PRO A 12 -47.33 5.38 22.00
CA PRO A 12 -46.50 5.03 20.87
C PRO A 12 -47.33 5.05 19.57
N PRO A 13 -46.72 5.41 18.43
CA PRO A 13 -47.41 5.45 17.14
C PRO A 13 -48.01 4.08 16.80
N ALA A 14 -49.28 4.08 16.40
CA ALA A 14 -50.03 2.87 16.10
C ALA A 14 -49.36 2.06 14.96
N PRO A 15 -49.35 0.71 15.03
CA PRO A 15 -48.85 -0.12 13.95
C PRO A 15 -49.61 0.14 12.65
N HIS A 16 -48.92 0.06 11.51
CA HIS A 16 -49.59 0.14 10.22
C HIS A 16 -50.30 -1.17 9.93
N MET A 17 -51.64 -1.14 9.98
CA MET A 17 -52.50 -2.30 9.71
C MET A 17 -52.98 -2.29 8.27
N GLY A 18 -53.13 -3.48 7.69
CA GLY A 18 -53.83 -3.71 6.43
C GLY A 18 -55.36 -3.60 6.59
N PRO A 19 -56.11 -3.60 5.48
CA PRO A 19 -57.58 -3.54 5.49
C PRO A 19 -58.25 -4.76 6.15
N ASP A 20 -57.52 -5.85 6.29
CA ASP A 20 -57.85 -7.09 6.99
C ASP A 20 -57.53 -7.05 8.50
N GLY A 21 -56.98 -5.93 9.00
CA GLY A 21 -56.59 -5.77 10.40
C GLY A 21 -55.26 -6.44 10.77
N LEU A 22 -54.53 -6.99 9.79
CA LEU A 22 -53.23 -7.61 10.02
C LEU A 22 -52.11 -6.57 9.98
N ILE A 23 -51.07 -6.72 10.82
CA ILE A 23 -49.90 -5.84 10.80
C ILE A 23 -49.15 -6.04 9.47
N LEU A 24 -48.93 -4.95 8.75
CA LEU A 24 -48.17 -5.00 7.51
C LEU A 24 -46.67 -5.15 7.80
N PRO A 25 -45.95 -6.06 7.10
CA PRO A 25 -44.51 -6.16 7.22
C PRO A 25 -43.83 -4.83 6.91
N ARG A 26 -42.93 -4.38 7.80
CA ARG A 26 -42.13 -3.16 7.60
C ARG A 26 -40.66 -3.46 7.73
N LYS A 27 -39.87 -2.84 6.85
CA LYS A 27 -38.42 -2.86 6.97
C LYS A 27 -38.01 -2.07 8.22
N PRO A 28 -37.24 -2.65 9.16
CA PRO A 28 -36.78 -1.92 10.34
C PRO A 28 -35.93 -0.72 9.92
N TYR A 29 -36.05 0.36 10.68
CA TYR A 29 -35.30 1.58 10.42
C TYR A 29 -33.80 1.36 10.67
N ASN A 30 -32.96 1.79 9.74
CA ASN A 30 -31.52 1.72 9.90
C ASN A 30 -31.01 3.01 10.61
N PRO A 31 -30.54 2.92 11.86
CA PRO A 31 -30.09 4.08 12.63
C PRO A 31 -28.85 4.77 12.04
N CYS A 32 -28.05 4.06 11.23
CA CYS A 32 -26.88 4.63 10.57
C CYS A 32 -27.23 5.59 9.43
N LEU A 33 -28.50 5.65 9.01
CA LEU A 33 -28.96 6.59 7.98
C LEU A 33 -29.06 8.03 8.51
N THR A 34 -29.33 8.23 9.80
CA THR A 34 -29.37 9.56 10.43
C THR A 34 -28.09 9.94 11.15
N SER A 35 -27.25 8.96 11.53
CA SER A 35 -25.98 9.24 12.21
C SER A 35 -24.92 9.80 11.26
N THR A 36 -24.66 11.10 11.35
CA THR A 36 -23.56 11.77 10.63
C THR A 36 -22.21 11.16 10.98
N ASN A 37 -21.94 10.92 12.26
CA ASN A 37 -20.69 10.32 12.74
C ASN A 37 -20.40 8.97 12.05
N HIS A 38 -21.43 8.12 11.89
CA HIS A 38 -21.25 6.84 11.23
C HIS A 38 -20.97 6.99 9.73
N LYS A 39 -21.64 7.95 9.06
CA LYS A 39 -21.38 8.25 7.65
C LYS A 39 -19.96 8.78 7.45
N ASP A 40 -19.49 9.60 8.37
CA ASP A 40 -18.18 10.24 8.30
C ASP A 40 -17.06 9.21 8.49
N LEU A 41 -17.19 8.37 9.54
CA LEU A 41 -16.28 7.25 9.78
C LEU A 41 -16.22 6.30 8.58
N ARG A 42 -17.37 5.96 7.98
CA ARG A 42 -17.40 5.11 6.76
C ARG A 42 -16.62 5.74 5.60
N ARG A 43 -16.75 7.05 5.37
CA ARG A 43 -16.02 7.75 4.30
C ARG A 43 -14.52 7.73 4.55
N GLU A 44 -14.10 7.99 5.79
CA GLU A 44 -12.70 7.98 6.19
C GLU A 44 -12.06 6.59 6.03
N LEU A 45 -12.74 5.54 6.50
CA LEU A 45 -12.25 4.17 6.36
C LEU A 45 -12.10 3.74 4.90
N LEU A 46 -13.07 4.09 4.04
CA LEU A 46 -12.99 3.83 2.60
C LEU A 46 -11.86 4.61 1.93
N PHE A 47 -11.64 5.87 2.34
CA PHE A 47 -10.51 6.66 1.87
C PHE A 47 -9.18 6.02 2.25
N ASN A 48 -9.02 5.61 3.51
CA ASN A 48 -7.80 4.95 3.99
C ASN A 48 -7.54 3.63 3.24
N GLN A 49 -8.58 2.83 2.97
CA GLN A 49 -8.46 1.62 2.15
C GLN A 49 -8.00 1.94 0.72
N LYS A 50 -8.58 2.98 0.09
CA LYS A 50 -8.20 3.42 -1.26
C LYS A 50 -6.74 3.87 -1.35
N ILE A 51 -6.22 4.51 -0.30
CA ILE A 51 -4.83 4.97 -0.22
C ILE A 51 -3.89 3.85 0.27
N GLY A 52 -4.42 2.70 0.69
CA GLY A 52 -3.63 1.59 1.22
C GLY A 52 -3.09 1.84 2.64
N ARG A 53 -3.66 2.79 3.39
CA ARG A 53 -3.33 3.04 4.80
C ARG A 53 -4.21 2.16 5.69
N ASN A 54 -3.60 1.16 6.33
CA ASN A 54 -4.31 0.36 7.32
C ASN A 54 -4.34 1.11 8.66
N VAL A 55 -5.52 1.59 9.08
CA VAL A 55 -5.74 2.24 10.39
C VAL A 55 -6.13 1.27 11.50
N LEU A 56 -6.48 0.03 11.15
CA LEU A 56 -6.77 -1.03 12.09
C LEU A 56 -5.48 -1.78 12.40
N ASN A 57 -5.14 -1.93 13.69
CA ASN A 57 -3.91 -2.60 14.14
C ASN A 57 -2.59 -1.85 13.82
N GLN A 58 -2.60 -0.51 13.80
CA GLN A 58 -1.35 0.24 13.72
C GLN A 58 -0.54 0.11 15.01
N LYS A 59 0.77 -0.11 14.87
CA LYS A 59 1.75 0.22 15.92
C LYS A 59 1.53 1.68 16.34
N SER A 60 1.67 1.99 17.63
CA SER A 60 1.53 3.38 18.10
C SER A 60 2.53 4.31 17.39
N GLU A 61 2.23 5.61 17.28
CA GLU A 61 3.16 6.60 16.71
C GLU A 61 4.56 6.52 17.36
N LEU A 62 4.60 6.32 18.69
CA LEU A 62 5.83 6.09 19.44
C LEU A 62 6.58 4.84 18.96
N GLN A 63 5.88 3.73 18.77
CA GLN A 63 6.49 2.49 18.31
C GLN A 63 7.02 2.61 16.87
N ARG A 64 6.30 3.33 15.98
CA ARG A 64 6.75 3.67 14.63
C ARG A 64 8.01 4.54 14.66
N ALA A 65 8.06 5.52 15.55
CA ALA A 65 9.23 6.39 15.72
C ALA A 65 10.46 5.62 16.22
N LEU A 66 10.29 4.76 17.24
CA LEU A 66 11.36 3.91 17.76
C LEU A 66 11.88 2.92 16.72
N GLU A 67 10.99 2.30 15.94
CA GLU A 67 11.38 1.39 14.86
C GLU A 67 12.19 2.13 13.78
N LYS A 68 11.75 3.32 13.37
CA LYS A 68 12.47 4.18 12.43
C LYS A 68 13.84 4.61 12.97
N GLN A 69 13.92 4.94 14.26
CA GLN A 69 15.20 5.28 14.89
C GLN A 69 16.18 4.09 14.86
N ARG A 70 15.69 2.88 15.16
CA ARG A 70 16.49 1.65 15.15
C ARG A 70 16.95 1.30 13.74
N GLU A 71 16.08 1.43 12.74
CA GLU A 71 16.41 1.25 11.33
C GLU A 71 17.49 2.25 10.87
N ASN A 72 17.34 3.53 11.22
CA ASN A 72 18.32 4.56 10.88
C ASN A 72 19.69 4.30 11.53
N ALA A 73 19.71 3.88 12.80
CA ALA A 73 20.95 3.53 13.49
C ALA A 73 21.63 2.33 12.82
N SER A 74 20.87 1.27 12.50
CA SER A 74 21.39 0.11 11.79
C SER A 74 21.93 0.46 10.41
N ARG A 75 21.23 1.31 9.66
CA ARG A 75 21.67 1.76 8.34
C ARG A 75 22.98 2.57 8.41
N LYS A 76 23.09 3.47 9.40
CA LYS A 76 24.32 4.25 9.62
C LYS A 76 25.51 3.37 10.02
N GLU A 77 25.28 2.36 10.87
CA GLU A 77 26.33 1.39 11.24
C GLU A 77 26.77 0.56 10.03
N ALA A 78 25.82 0.09 9.21
CA ALA A 78 26.12 -0.65 7.98
C ALA A 78 26.92 0.19 6.98
N GLU A 79 26.60 1.48 6.85
CA GLU A 79 27.35 2.42 6.02
C GLU A 79 28.77 2.63 6.56
N ARG A 80 28.94 2.82 7.88
CA ARG A 80 30.26 2.94 8.50
C ARG A 80 31.12 1.70 8.30
N ILE A 81 30.56 0.50 8.50
CA ILE A 81 31.27 -0.77 8.25
C ILE A 81 31.65 -0.89 6.78
N ARG A 82 30.78 -0.44 5.86
CA ARG A 82 31.06 -0.42 4.42
C ARG A 82 32.21 0.53 4.09
N GLU A 83 32.23 1.73 4.66
CA GLU A 83 33.33 2.68 4.48
C GLU A 83 34.64 2.14 5.04
N GLU A 84 34.60 1.52 6.22
CA GLU A 84 35.77 0.92 6.88
C GLU A 84 36.33 -0.26 6.06
N THR A 85 35.48 -1.16 5.56
CA THR A 85 35.90 -2.28 4.71
C THR A 85 36.53 -1.86 3.39
N PHE A 86 36.19 -0.67 2.87
CA PHE A 86 36.76 -0.15 1.62
C PHE A 86 37.83 0.94 1.84
N LYS A 87 38.23 1.21 3.08
CA LYS A 87 39.16 2.29 3.41
C LYS A 87 40.56 2.08 2.84
N ASP A 88 40.98 0.82 2.73
CA ASP A 88 42.28 0.41 2.19
C ASP A 88 42.20 -0.19 0.78
N ASP A 89 41.02 -0.17 0.14
CA ASP A 89 40.84 -0.67 -1.22
C ASP A 89 41.27 0.40 -2.24
N PRO A 90 42.29 0.15 -3.08
CA PRO A 90 42.78 1.13 -4.06
C PRO A 90 41.77 1.42 -5.19
N ARG A 91 40.71 0.62 -5.33
CA ARG A 91 39.66 0.84 -6.34
C ARG A 91 38.80 2.05 -5.97
N THR A 92 38.33 2.75 -6.99
CA THR A 92 37.35 3.83 -6.78
C THR A 92 35.96 3.26 -6.47
N ALA A 93 35.10 4.05 -5.83
CA ALA A 93 33.71 3.66 -5.56
C ALA A 93 32.97 3.25 -6.84
N LEU A 94 33.23 3.94 -7.97
CA LEU A 94 32.67 3.63 -9.27
C LEU A 94 33.17 2.27 -9.80
N GLN A 95 34.47 2.00 -9.71
CA GLN A 95 35.05 0.74 -10.17
C GLN A 95 34.49 -0.46 -9.41
N ARG A 96 34.33 -0.33 -8.09
CA ARG A 96 33.65 -1.34 -7.26
C ARG A 96 32.20 -1.56 -7.68
N ALA A 97 31.45 -0.48 -7.92
CA ALA A 97 30.06 -0.57 -8.32
C ALA A 97 29.91 -1.29 -9.68
N ILE A 98 30.83 -1.03 -10.63
CA ILE A 98 30.88 -1.72 -11.92
C ILE A 98 31.15 -3.23 -11.72
N GLU A 99 32.13 -3.60 -10.90
CA GLU A 99 32.44 -5.01 -10.62
C GLU A 99 31.29 -5.74 -9.90
N GLN A 100 30.69 -5.11 -8.89
CA GLN A 100 29.53 -5.65 -8.18
C GLN A 100 28.35 -5.89 -9.13
N ARG A 101 28.09 -4.94 -10.03
CA ARG A 101 27.04 -5.06 -11.05
C ARG A 101 27.35 -6.18 -12.04
N ALA A 102 28.60 -6.32 -12.48
CA ALA A 102 29.01 -7.40 -13.38
C ALA A 102 28.82 -8.78 -12.73
N LYS A 103 29.23 -8.94 -11.46
CA LYS A 103 29.01 -10.17 -10.68
C LYS A 103 27.52 -10.49 -10.53
N HIS A 104 26.69 -9.50 -10.22
CA HIS A 104 25.25 -9.71 -10.09
C HIS A 104 24.61 -10.17 -11.41
N ILE A 105 25.03 -9.58 -12.54
CA ILE A 105 24.57 -10.00 -13.87
C ILE A 105 24.99 -11.45 -14.16
N GLN A 106 26.23 -11.85 -13.85
CA GLN A 106 26.68 -13.24 -13.98
C GLN A 106 25.82 -14.20 -13.16
N ILE A 107 25.62 -13.92 -11.86
CA ILE A 107 24.82 -14.77 -10.98
C ILE A 107 23.37 -14.87 -11.48
N MET A 108 22.77 -13.76 -11.93
CA MET A 108 21.44 -13.79 -12.51
C MET A 108 21.41 -14.64 -13.78
N GLN A 109 22.39 -14.52 -14.67
CA GLN A 109 22.47 -15.32 -15.89
C GLN A 109 22.64 -16.82 -15.60
N GLU A 110 23.45 -17.18 -14.61
CA GLU A 110 23.65 -18.55 -14.15
C GLU A 110 22.37 -19.14 -13.53
N GLN A 111 21.63 -18.36 -12.75
CA GLN A 111 20.32 -18.76 -12.20
C GLN A 111 19.21 -18.80 -13.27
N SER A 112 19.39 -18.07 -14.38
CA SER A 112 18.44 -18.00 -15.50
C SER A 112 18.70 -19.04 -16.59
N GLN A 113 19.47 -20.10 -16.32
CA GLN A 113 19.58 -21.26 -17.21
C GLN A 113 18.55 -22.34 -16.85
N PRO A 114 17.33 -22.31 -17.41
CA PRO A 114 16.58 -23.53 -17.68
C PRO A 114 17.20 -24.21 -18.92
N THR A 115 17.35 -25.53 -18.83
CA THR A 115 17.57 -26.47 -19.92
C THR A 115 17.28 -25.94 -21.34
N MET A 116 18.31 -26.02 -22.18
CA MET A 116 18.22 -26.03 -23.65
C MET A 116 16.93 -26.69 -24.15
N ILE A 117 16.12 -25.98 -24.95
CA ILE A 117 15.78 -26.21 -26.37
C ILE A 117 14.67 -25.19 -26.73
N GLU A 118 14.99 -24.07 -27.39
CA GLU A 118 14.10 -23.44 -28.39
C GLU A 118 14.88 -22.38 -29.21
N PRO A 119 14.79 -22.36 -30.55
CA PRO A 119 15.64 -21.52 -31.40
C PRO A 119 15.37 -20.01 -31.21
N PRO A 120 16.40 -19.17 -31.42
CA PRO A 120 16.36 -17.76 -31.04
C PRO A 120 15.40 -16.96 -31.93
N ASN A 121 14.42 -16.33 -31.27
CA ASN A 121 13.55 -15.32 -31.84
C ASN A 121 14.41 -14.13 -32.33
N ASN A 122 14.62 -14.05 -33.64
CA ASN A 122 15.45 -13.10 -34.40
C ASN A 122 15.04 -11.61 -34.27
N LEU A 123 14.13 -11.26 -33.37
CA LEU A 123 13.56 -9.92 -33.25
C LEU A 123 14.58 -8.89 -32.73
N LEU A 124 15.38 -9.26 -31.73
CA LEU A 124 16.37 -8.37 -31.09
C LEU A 124 17.60 -8.10 -31.97
N ILE A 125 17.99 -9.06 -32.81
CA ILE A 125 19.08 -8.90 -33.78
C ILE A 125 18.64 -7.97 -34.92
N THR A 126 17.39 -8.12 -35.38
CA THR A 126 16.80 -7.29 -36.45
C THR A 126 16.64 -5.82 -36.03
N ALA A 127 16.36 -5.54 -34.76
CA ALA A 127 16.23 -4.17 -34.25
C ALA A 127 17.56 -3.39 -34.29
N ARG A 128 18.70 -4.06 -34.02
CA ARG A 128 20.03 -3.42 -34.05
C ARG A 128 20.52 -3.11 -35.46
N ALA A 129 20.14 -3.90 -36.46
CA ALA A 129 20.58 -3.72 -37.84
C ALA A 129 20.05 -2.42 -38.53
N LYS A 130 18.99 -1.80 -37.99
CA LYS A 130 18.37 -0.59 -38.56
C LYS A 130 18.96 0.74 -38.07
N LEU A 131 19.92 0.73 -37.15
CA LEU A 131 20.62 1.94 -36.71
C LEU A 131 22.03 2.01 -37.32
N ARG A 132 22.11 2.24 -38.63
CA ARG A 132 23.35 2.71 -39.26
C ARG A 132 23.48 4.21 -39.01
N PRO A 133 24.60 4.73 -38.45
CA PRO A 133 24.87 6.15 -38.45
C PRO A 133 25.15 6.59 -39.88
N ARG A 134 24.41 7.59 -40.36
CA ARG A 134 24.64 8.23 -41.64
C ARG A 134 25.87 9.13 -41.47
N THR A 135 27.06 8.62 -41.75
CA THR A 135 28.21 9.49 -41.98
C THR A 135 28.07 10.13 -43.36
N ASP A 136 28.52 11.38 -43.42
CA ASP A 136 28.88 12.15 -44.61
C ASP A 136 27.77 12.91 -45.35
N SER A 137 27.74 14.22 -45.10
CA SER A 137 27.44 15.23 -46.12
C SER A 137 28.60 16.21 -46.18
N GLN A 138 29.22 16.29 -47.37
CA GLN A 138 30.17 17.32 -47.79
C GLN A 138 29.55 18.71 -47.78
#